data_AF-A0A4Q3UUM5-F1
#
_entry.id   AF-A0A4Q3UUM5-F1
#
_cell.length_a   1.000
_cell.length_b   1.000
_cell.length_c   1.000
_cell.angle_alpha   90.00
_cell.angle_beta   90.00
_cell.angle_gamma   90.00
#
_symmetry.space_group_name_H-M   'P 1'
#
loop_
_entity.id
_entity.type
_entity.pdbx_description
1 polymer ?
#
loop_
_entity_poly.entity_id
_entity_poly.type
_entity_poly.pdbx_seq_one_letter_code
_entity_poly.pdbx_strand_id
1 'polypeptide(L)'
;MANVKDYSVEEKLASMVALQKVESKIDEIQILKGELPMEVSDLEDEITGLNARQTRSEEEINGIQEFINSKKNLIKDAEALIKKYEKQSENVKNSREFEAINKEIEMQQLEMKLAEKHIKDANEEIGEKVIVLDRAKKNIGAKEGVLGTKKGELEKIIASTEKEEKHFSKLSSD
;
A
#
# COMPACT_ATOMS: atom_id res chain seq x y z
N MET A 1 6.88 -56.32 -42.03
CA MET A 1 5.57 -55.73 -41.68
C MET A 1 5.28 -56.12 -40.26
N ALA A 2 5.23 -55.16 -39.34
CA ALA A 2 4.92 -55.42 -37.95
C ALA A 2 3.51 -56.03 -37.88
N ASN A 3 3.38 -57.14 -37.17
CA ASN A 3 2.11 -57.83 -36.96
C ASN A 3 1.21 -56.86 -36.17
N VAL A 4 0.26 -56.22 -36.84
CA VAL A 4 -0.72 -55.36 -36.18
C VAL A 4 -1.61 -56.29 -35.38
N LYS A 5 -1.45 -56.26 -34.06
CA LYS A 5 -2.31 -56.98 -33.13
C LYS A 5 -3.72 -56.42 -33.32
N ASP A 6 -4.64 -57.23 -33.83
CA ASP A 6 -6.00 -56.78 -34.08
C ASP A 6 -6.76 -56.76 -32.76
N TYR A 7 -6.75 -55.60 -32.11
CA TYR A 7 -7.43 -55.39 -30.83
C TYR A 7 -8.94 -55.54 -30.97
N SER A 8 -9.57 -56.14 -29.97
CA SER A 8 -11.03 -56.25 -29.91
C SER A 8 -11.68 -54.85 -29.85
N VAL A 9 -12.95 -54.76 -30.25
CA VAL A 9 -13.71 -53.51 -30.17
C VAL A 9 -13.78 -53.01 -28.72
N GLU A 10 -13.89 -53.91 -27.73
CA GLU A 10 -13.85 -53.59 -26.31
C GLU A 10 -12.49 -53.03 -25.87
N GLU A 11 -11.38 -53.61 -26.34
CA GLU A 11 -10.02 -53.12 -26.03
C GLU A 11 -9.77 -51.73 -26.62
N LYS A 12 -10.25 -51.49 -27.85
CA LYS A 12 -10.18 -50.16 -28.50
C LYS A 12 -11.02 -49.12 -27.74
N LEU A 13 -12.25 -49.47 -27.34
CA LEU A 13 -13.13 -48.58 -26.56
C LEU A 13 -12.55 -48.27 -25.17
N ALA A 14 -12.03 -49.27 -24.47
CA ALA A 14 -11.41 -49.08 -23.15
C ALA A 14 -10.19 -48.15 -23.24
N SER A 15 -9.36 -48.32 -24.27
CA SER A 15 -8.19 -47.48 -24.53
C SER A 15 -8.58 -46.04 -24.90
N MET A 16 -9.63 -45.86 -25.70
CA MET A 16 -10.14 -44.54 -26.08
C MET A 16 -10.70 -43.76 -24.88
N VAL A 17 -11.46 -44.43 -24.00
CA VAL A 17 -11.98 -43.82 -22.77
C VAL A 17 -10.85 -43.46 -21.81
N ALA A 18 -9.79 -44.28 -21.73
CA ALA A 18 -8.62 -43.96 -20.93
C ALA A 18 -7.90 -42.70 -21.47
N LEU A 19 -7.73 -42.59 -22.79
CA LEU A 19 -7.13 -41.43 -23.43
C LEU A 19 -7.93 -40.14 -23.20
N GLN A 20 -9.26 -40.17 -23.38
CA GLN A 20 -10.12 -39.01 -23.14
C GLN A 20 -10.05 -38.51 -21.69
N LYS A 21 -9.98 -39.42 -20.71
CA LYS A 21 -9.82 -39.04 -19.30
C LYS A 21 -8.47 -38.37 -19.03
N VAL A 22 -7.42 -38.74 -19.76
CA VAL A 22 -6.11 -38.10 -19.66
C VAL A 22 -6.16 -36.71 -20.31
N GLU A 23 -6.74 -36.58 -21.51
CA GLU A 23 -6.92 -35.28 -22.19
C GLU A 23 -7.75 -34.30 -21.34
N SER A 24 -8.89 -34.73 -20.78
CA SER A 24 -9.69 -33.84 -19.91
C SER A 24 -8.91 -33.36 -18.67
N LYS A 25 -8.03 -34.20 -18.10
CA LYS A 25 -7.17 -33.77 -16.99
C LYS A 25 -6.08 -32.79 -17.43
N ILE A 26 -5.51 -32.98 -18.62
CA ILE A 26 -4.53 -32.05 -19.19
C ILE A 26 -5.18 -30.68 -19.45
N ASP A 27 -6.41 -30.65 -19.95
CA ASP A 27 -7.16 -29.42 -20.17
C ASP A 27 -7.46 -28.68 -18.86
N GLU A 28 -7.93 -29.38 -17.82
CA GLU A 28 -8.15 -28.80 -16.48
C GLU A 28 -6.87 -28.17 -15.92
N ILE A 29 -5.74 -28.86 -16.07
CA ILE A 29 -4.41 -28.38 -15.65
C ILE A 29 -3.99 -27.13 -16.45
N GLN A 30 -4.21 -27.10 -17.76
CA GLN A 30 -3.89 -25.95 -18.59
C GLN A 30 -4.74 -24.72 -18.26
N ILE A 31 -6.03 -24.91 -17.98
CA ILE A 31 -6.94 -23.84 -17.54
C ILE A 31 -6.46 -23.27 -16.21
N LEU A 32 -6.16 -24.12 -15.22
CA LEU A 32 -5.64 -23.70 -13.92
C LEU A 32 -4.30 -22.97 -14.02
N LYS A 33 -3.42 -23.41 -14.93
CA LYS A 33 -2.16 -22.72 -15.27
C LYS A 33 -2.38 -21.34 -15.88
N GLY A 34 -3.54 -21.02 -16.44
CA GLY A 34 -3.86 -19.71 -17.00
C GLY A 34 -4.56 -18.80 -15.99
N GLU A 35 -5.64 -19.28 -15.38
CA GLU A 35 -6.49 -18.48 -14.48
C GLU A 35 -5.75 -18.03 -13.21
N LEU A 36 -4.97 -18.93 -12.60
CA LEU A 36 -4.32 -18.64 -11.32
C LEU A 36 -3.17 -17.63 -11.45
N PRO A 37 -2.28 -17.68 -12.47
CA PRO A 37 -1.31 -16.61 -12.71
C PRO A 37 -1.92 -15.26 -13.04
N MET A 38 -3.02 -15.23 -13.80
CA MET A 38 -3.72 -13.97 -14.07
C MET A 38 -4.24 -13.36 -12.77
N GLU A 39 -4.85 -14.16 -11.90
CA GLU A 39 -5.37 -13.70 -10.62
C GLU A 39 -4.25 -13.23 -9.66
N VAL A 40 -3.09 -13.88 -9.68
CA VAL A 40 -1.89 -13.44 -8.96
C VAL A 40 -1.40 -12.08 -9.48
N SER A 41 -1.30 -11.92 -10.81
CA SER A 41 -0.89 -10.66 -11.44
C SER A 41 -1.85 -9.52 -11.12
N ASP A 42 -3.16 -9.76 -11.21
CA ASP A 42 -4.19 -8.75 -10.91
C ASP A 42 -4.10 -8.29 -9.44
N LEU A 43 -3.84 -9.22 -8.52
CA LEU A 43 -3.64 -8.90 -7.10
C LEU A 43 -2.34 -8.12 -6.85
N GLU A 44 -1.25 -8.43 -7.56
CA GLU A 44 0.01 -7.67 -7.48
C GLU A 44 -0.18 -6.22 -7.95
N ASP A 45 -0.89 -6.02 -9.06
CA ASP A 45 -1.20 -4.69 -9.60
C ASP A 45 -2.09 -3.90 -8.63
N GLU A 46 -3.10 -4.56 -8.05
CA GLU A 46 -3.96 -3.94 -7.04
C GLU A 46 -3.15 -3.52 -5.80
N ILE A 47 -2.31 -4.40 -5.27
CA ILE A 47 -1.44 -4.11 -4.11
C ILE A 47 -0.48 -2.96 -4.43
N THR A 48 0.09 -2.93 -5.64
CA THR A 48 0.96 -1.83 -6.09
C THR A 48 0.21 -0.49 -6.08
N GLY A 49 -1.02 -0.49 -6.61
CA GLY A 49 -1.89 0.70 -6.59
C GLY A 49 -2.25 1.15 -5.16
N LEU A 50 -2.51 0.20 -4.25
CA LEU A 50 -2.78 0.50 -2.85
C LEU A 50 -1.55 1.04 -2.11
N ASN A 51 -0.38 0.47 -2.35
CA ASN A 51 0.90 0.94 -1.80
C ASN A 51 1.21 2.37 -2.27
N ALA A 52 1.01 2.67 -3.56
CA ALA A 52 1.20 4.02 -4.07
C ALA A 52 0.26 5.05 -3.40
N ARG A 53 -0.98 4.67 -3.11
CA ARG A 53 -1.92 5.51 -2.35
C ARG A 53 -1.47 5.68 -0.90
N GLN A 54 -1.00 4.61 -0.27
CA GLN A 54 -0.45 4.67 1.09
C GLN A 54 0.73 5.64 1.16
N THR A 55 1.69 5.55 0.24
CA THR A 55 2.85 6.44 0.20
C THR A 55 2.42 7.90 0.06
N ARG A 56 1.46 8.21 -0.82
CA ARG A 56 0.92 9.58 -0.93
C ARG A 56 0.31 10.08 0.38
N SER A 57 -0.46 9.23 1.07
CA SER A 57 -1.02 9.58 2.37
C SER A 57 0.06 9.82 3.45
N GLU A 58 1.16 9.06 3.40
CA GLU A 58 2.32 9.28 4.29
C GLU A 58 3.04 10.60 3.96
N GLU A 59 3.21 10.93 2.67
CA GLU A 59 3.76 12.21 2.22
C GLU A 59 2.91 13.40 2.65
N GLU A 60 1.58 13.29 2.55
CA GLU A 60 0.66 14.32 3.04
C GLU A 60 0.80 14.55 4.55
N ILE A 61 0.88 13.47 5.34
CA ILE A 61 1.10 13.57 6.80
C ILE A 61 2.44 14.26 7.10
N ASN A 62 3.50 13.90 6.37
CA ASN A 62 4.80 14.52 6.54
C ASN A 62 4.77 16.02 6.20
N GLY A 63 4.08 16.41 5.12
CA GLY A 63 3.88 17.82 4.76
C GLY A 63 3.16 18.62 5.85
N ILE A 64 2.14 18.04 6.49
CA ILE A 64 1.45 18.68 7.61
C ILE A 64 2.36 18.79 8.84
N GLN A 65 3.21 17.78 9.10
CA GLN A 65 4.20 17.86 10.18
C GLN A 65 5.26 18.95 9.93
N GLU A 66 5.72 19.12 8.69
CA GLU A 66 6.60 20.22 8.31
C GLU A 66 5.92 21.58 8.54
N PHE A 67 4.64 21.70 8.16
CA PHE A 67 3.85 22.89 8.44
C PHE A 67 3.77 23.17 9.95
N ILE A 68 3.50 22.17 10.78
CA ILE A 68 3.48 22.30 12.25
C ILE A 68 4.85 22.79 12.76
N ASN A 69 5.95 22.24 12.25
CA ASN A 69 7.29 22.65 12.65
C ASN A 69 7.58 24.10 12.27
N SER A 70 7.13 24.55 11.09
CA SER A 70 7.24 25.96 10.68
C SER A 70 6.50 26.89 11.64
N LYS A 71 5.28 26.51 12.07
CA LYS A 71 4.49 27.29 13.04
C LYS A 71 5.11 27.30 14.43
N LYS A 72 5.72 26.20 14.86
CA LYS A 72 6.48 26.16 16.12
C LYS A 72 7.69 27.09 16.11
N ASN A 73 8.38 27.21 14.98
CA ASN A 73 9.49 28.15 14.86
C ASN A 73 8.99 29.60 14.89
N LEU A 74 7.89 29.90 14.18
CA LEU A 74 7.25 31.21 14.23
C LEU A 74 6.89 31.61 15.67
N ILE A 75 6.33 30.69 16.47
CA ILE A 75 6.04 30.93 17.88
C ILE A 75 7.31 31.32 18.66
N LYS A 76 8.42 30.60 18.46
CA LYS A 76 9.69 30.92 19.14
C LYS A 76 10.23 32.30 18.75
N ASP A 77 10.10 32.67 17.48
CA ASP A 77 10.55 33.97 16.98
C ASP A 77 9.69 35.10 17.55
N ALA A 78 8.37 34.91 17.60
CA ALA A 78 7.42 35.84 18.22
C ALA A 78 7.68 36.00 19.74
N GLU A 79 7.97 34.91 20.46
CA GLU A 79 8.37 34.95 21.87
C GLU A 79 9.66 35.76 22.08
N ALA A 80 10.64 35.62 21.18
CA ALA A 80 11.88 36.38 21.23
C ALA A 80 11.65 37.88 20.98
N LEU A 81 10.75 38.21 20.05
CA LEU A 81 10.36 39.60 19.77
C LEU A 81 9.60 40.22 20.95
N ILE A 82 8.68 39.49 21.58
CA ILE A 82 7.97 39.95 22.77
C ILE A 82 8.97 40.31 23.87
N LYS A 83 9.92 39.43 24.20
CA LYS A 83 10.96 39.71 25.21
C LYS A 83 11.80 40.94 24.89
N LYS A 84 12.11 41.14 23.60
CA LYS A 84 12.84 42.33 23.15
C LYS A 84 12.01 43.60 23.34
N TYR A 85 10.73 43.57 22.98
CA TYR A 85 9.80 44.69 23.12
C TYR A 85 9.49 45.00 24.58
N GLU A 86 9.33 44.00 25.43
CA GLU A 86 9.17 44.17 26.89
C GLU A 86 10.35 44.93 27.49
N LYS A 87 11.59 44.54 27.15
CA LYS A 87 12.79 45.23 27.60
C LYS A 87 12.92 46.66 27.05
N GLN A 88 12.45 46.91 25.82
CA GLN A 88 12.40 48.26 25.26
C GLN A 88 11.39 49.12 26.01
N SER A 89 10.22 48.56 26.33
CA SER A 89 9.14 49.24 27.06
C SER A 89 9.58 49.82 28.40
N GLU A 90 10.41 49.08 29.15
CA GLU A 90 10.96 49.53 30.45
C GLU A 90 11.81 50.81 30.36
N ASN A 91 12.39 51.10 29.20
CA ASN A 91 13.28 52.24 28.99
C ASN A 91 12.59 53.45 28.34
N VAL A 92 11.30 53.32 27.98
CA VAL A 92 10.56 54.37 27.29
C VAL A 92 9.89 55.31 28.29
N LYS A 93 10.22 56.61 28.18
CA LYS A 93 9.63 57.68 29.00
C LYS A 93 8.53 58.47 28.29
N ASN A 94 8.36 58.23 26.98
CA ASN A 94 7.37 58.89 26.13
C ASN A 94 6.11 58.02 26.01
N SER A 95 4.97 58.55 26.45
CA SER A 95 3.69 57.83 26.43
C SER A 95 3.29 57.31 25.04
N ARG A 96 3.66 58.00 23.97
CA ARG A 96 3.31 57.58 22.60
C ARG A 96 4.15 56.40 22.12
N GLU A 97 5.43 56.38 22.48
CA GLU A 97 6.33 55.27 22.16
C GLU A 97 5.98 54.02 22.98
N PHE A 98 5.58 54.22 24.23
CA PHE A 98 5.13 53.14 25.11
C PHE A 98 3.87 52.46 24.55
N GLU A 99 2.89 53.24 24.10
CA GLU A 99 1.68 52.70 23.46
C GLU A 99 2.00 51.96 22.15
N ALA A 100 2.96 52.45 21.35
CA ALA A 100 3.39 51.78 20.14
C ALA A 100 4.02 50.41 20.43
N ILE A 101 4.93 50.33 21.42
CA ILE A 101 5.56 49.06 21.83
C ILE A 101 4.52 48.07 22.35
N ASN A 102 3.54 48.52 23.14
CA ASN A 102 2.48 47.64 23.63
C ASN A 102 1.63 47.06 22.48
N LYS A 103 1.34 47.85 21.44
CA LYS A 103 0.65 47.34 20.24
C LYS A 103 1.47 46.30 19.50
N GLU A 104 2.79 46.48 19.42
CA GLU A 104 3.68 45.47 18.83
C GLU A 104 3.68 44.18 19.66
N ILE A 105 3.73 44.27 20.99
CA ILE A 105 3.62 43.08 21.87
C ILE A 105 2.27 42.38 21.67
N GLU A 106 1.17 43.12 21.64
CA GLU A 106 -0.17 42.56 21.41
C GLU A 106 -0.27 41.88 20.04
N MET A 107 0.31 42.48 19.00
CA MET A 107 0.37 41.89 17.66
C MET A 107 1.11 40.55 17.68
N GLN A 108 2.28 40.49 18.32
CA GLN A 108 3.06 39.24 18.43
C GLN A 108 2.32 38.17 19.24
N GLN A 109 1.62 38.56 20.31
CA GLN A 109 0.78 37.64 21.09
C GLN A 109 -0.40 37.08 20.29
N LEU A 110 -1.03 37.89 19.45
CA LEU A 110 -2.09 37.44 18.55
C LEU A 110 -1.55 36.48 17.48
N GLU A 111 -0.36 36.75 16.95
CA GLU A 111 0.30 35.89 15.97
C GLU A 111 0.64 34.52 16.57
N MET A 112 1.14 34.48 17.80
CA MET A 112 1.35 33.22 18.54
C MET A 112 0.05 32.42 18.70
N LYS A 113 -1.04 33.06 19.16
CA LYS A 113 -2.34 32.39 19.31
C LYS A 113 -2.87 31.85 17.99
N LEU A 114 -2.67 32.57 16.89
CA LEU A 114 -3.05 32.12 15.56
C LEU A 114 -2.22 30.89 15.13
N ALA A 115 -0.90 30.92 15.36
CA ALA A 115 -0.03 29.79 15.09
C ALA A 115 -0.39 28.56 15.95
N GLU A 116 -0.70 28.73 17.23
CA GLU A 116 -1.18 27.67 18.12
C GLU A 116 -2.49 27.05 17.62
N LYS A 117 -3.44 27.89 17.17
CA LYS A 117 -4.68 27.40 16.55
C LYS A 117 -4.38 26.57 15.31
N HIS A 118 -3.54 27.06 14.40
CA HIS A 118 -3.15 26.31 13.21
C HIS A 118 -2.47 24.99 13.53
N ILE A 119 -1.62 24.94 14.57
CA ILE A 119 -1.00 23.70 15.04
C ILE A 119 -2.07 22.73 15.55
N LYS A 120 -3.05 23.22 16.31
CA LYS A 120 -4.14 22.38 16.82
C LYS A 120 -4.96 21.77 15.67
N ASP A 121 -5.43 22.60 14.74
CA ASP A 121 -6.22 22.17 13.58
C ASP A 121 -5.42 21.15 12.73
N ALA A 122 -4.13 21.40 12.50
CA ALA A 122 -3.25 20.48 11.78
C ALA A 122 -3.03 19.13 12.50
N ASN A 123 -2.98 19.13 13.82
CA ASN A 123 -2.87 17.87 14.59
C ASN A 123 -4.17 17.05 14.53
N GLU A 124 -5.33 17.71 14.52
CA GLU A 124 -6.61 17.03 14.32
C GLU A 124 -6.67 16.38 12.92
N GLU A 125 -6.25 17.11 11.88
CA GLU A 125 -6.15 16.58 10.51
C GLU A 125 -5.19 15.38 10.41
N ILE A 126 -4.01 15.45 11.03
CA ILE A 126 -3.07 14.31 11.11
C ILE A 126 -3.75 13.12 11.79
N GLY A 127 -4.49 13.33 12.88
CA GLY A 127 -5.18 12.27 13.60
C GLY A 127 -6.15 11.51 12.70
N GLU A 128 -6.96 12.23 11.92
CA GLU A 128 -7.88 11.64 10.94
C GLU A 128 -7.15 10.87 9.84
N LYS A 129 -6.11 11.47 9.25
CA LYS A 129 -5.31 10.83 8.19
C LYS A 129 -4.59 9.58 8.68
N VAL A 130 -4.08 9.57 9.91
CA VAL A 130 -3.42 8.39 10.51
C VAL A 130 -4.40 7.23 10.67
N ILE A 131 -5.65 7.50 11.06
CA ILE A 131 -6.68 6.45 11.17
C ILE A 131 -6.99 5.85 9.79
N VAL A 132 -7.10 6.69 8.75
CA VAL A 132 -7.32 6.22 7.37
C VAL A 132 -6.12 5.41 6.88
N LEU A 133 -4.90 5.87 7.15
CA LEU A 133 -3.67 5.18 6.80
C LEU A 133 -3.57 3.80 7.46
N ASP A 134 -3.91 3.69 8.75
CA ASP A 134 -3.90 2.42 9.47
C ASP A 134 -4.90 1.42 8.87
N ARG A 135 -6.09 1.88 8.48
CA ARG A 135 -7.06 1.05 7.75
C ARG A 135 -6.52 0.60 6.40
N ALA A 136 -5.89 1.50 5.65
CA ALA A 136 -5.27 1.17 4.37
C ALA A 136 -4.16 0.11 4.53
N LYS A 137 -3.28 0.26 5.52
CA LYS A 137 -2.22 -0.71 5.85
C LYS A 137 -2.78 -2.09 6.19
N LYS A 138 -3.85 -2.15 6.99
CA LYS A 138 -4.53 -3.43 7.30
C LYS A 138 -5.11 -4.09 6.05
N ASN A 139 -5.72 -3.31 5.16
CA ASN A 139 -6.26 -3.82 3.90
C ASN A 139 -5.16 -4.36 2.97
N ILE A 140 -4.05 -3.63 2.86
CA ILE A 140 -2.86 -4.06 2.10
C ILE A 140 -2.33 -5.38 2.67
N GLY A 141 -2.10 -5.45 3.99
CA GLY A 141 -1.59 -6.67 4.62
C GLY A 141 -2.53 -7.87 4.46
N ALA A 142 -3.84 -7.66 4.47
CA ALA A 142 -4.81 -8.71 4.17
C ALA A 142 -4.67 -9.23 2.73
N LYS A 143 -4.55 -8.33 1.75
CA LYS A 143 -4.35 -8.69 0.33
C LYS A 143 -2.99 -9.35 0.08
N GLU A 144 -1.93 -8.88 0.71
CA GLU A 144 -0.60 -9.50 0.64
C GLU A 144 -0.63 -10.93 1.21
N GLY A 145 -1.38 -11.18 2.28
CA GLY A 145 -1.59 -12.53 2.82
C GLY A 145 -2.30 -13.45 1.83
N VAL A 146 -3.34 -12.95 1.15
CA VAL A 146 -4.04 -13.69 0.09
C VAL A 146 -3.10 -13.97 -1.08
N LEU A 147 -2.35 -12.96 -1.54
CA LEU A 147 -1.37 -13.10 -2.62
C LEU A 147 -0.32 -14.16 -2.29
N GLY A 148 0.23 -14.15 -1.07
CA GLY A 148 1.21 -15.14 -0.62
C GLY A 148 0.65 -16.57 -0.66
N THR A 149 -0.61 -16.74 -0.28
CA THR A 149 -1.28 -18.04 -0.34
C THR A 149 -1.44 -18.51 -1.78
N LYS A 150 -1.95 -17.65 -2.68
CA LYS A 150 -2.16 -17.98 -4.10
C LYS A 150 -0.85 -18.25 -4.84
N LYS A 151 0.21 -17.50 -4.53
CA LYS A 151 1.55 -17.79 -5.06
C LYS A 151 2.06 -19.16 -4.61
N GLY A 152 1.89 -19.50 -3.34
CA GLY A 152 2.27 -20.82 -2.82
C GLY A 152 1.45 -21.97 -3.41
N GLU A 153 0.17 -21.75 -3.69
CA GLU A 153 -0.67 -22.70 -4.42
C GLU A 153 -0.21 -22.85 -5.88
N LEU A 154 0.07 -21.74 -6.55
CA LEU A 154 0.57 -21.71 -7.91
C LEU A 154 1.89 -22.48 -8.05
N GLU A 155 2.85 -22.26 -7.16
CA GLU A 155 4.13 -22.99 -7.15
C GLU A 155 3.93 -24.51 -6.99
N LYS A 156 3.01 -24.93 -6.12
CA LYS A 156 2.68 -26.35 -5.94
C LYS A 156 2.04 -26.96 -7.17
N ILE A 157 1.12 -26.24 -7.81
CA ILE A 157 0.45 -26.68 -9.04
C ILE A 157 1.47 -26.78 -10.17
N ILE A 158 2.34 -25.79 -10.35
CA ILE A 158 3.41 -25.84 -11.35
C ILE A 158 4.30 -27.06 -11.11
N ALA A 159 4.73 -27.29 -9.87
CA ALA A 159 5.58 -28.42 -9.52
C ALA A 159 4.91 -29.79 -9.69
N SER A 160 3.60 -29.93 -9.44
CA SER A 160 2.87 -31.18 -9.70
C SER A 160 2.66 -31.38 -11.19
N THR A 161 2.30 -30.31 -11.89
CA THR A 161 2.04 -30.33 -13.33
C THR A 161 3.28 -30.68 -14.12
N GLU A 162 4.44 -30.11 -13.81
CA GLU A 162 5.69 -30.46 -14.50
C GLU A 162 6.06 -31.94 -14.35
N LYS A 163 5.72 -32.56 -13.22
CA LYS A 163 5.93 -34.00 -13.00
C LYS A 163 4.96 -34.83 -13.83
N GLU A 164 3.69 -34.44 -13.86
CA GLU A 164 2.64 -35.13 -14.61
C GLU A 164 2.83 -34.97 -16.13
N GLU A 165 3.11 -33.77 -16.64
CA GLU A 165 3.44 -33.51 -18.04
C GLU A 165 4.64 -34.36 -18.50
N LYS A 166 5.71 -34.46 -17.69
CA LYS A 166 6.85 -35.34 -18.01
C LYS A 166 6.47 -36.82 -18.02
N HIS A 167 5.55 -37.24 -17.16
CA HIS A 167 5.07 -38.62 -17.11
C HIS A 167 4.20 -38.96 -18.33
N PHE A 168 3.23 -38.11 -18.68
CA PHE A 168 2.35 -38.31 -19.82
C PHE A 168 3.05 -38.10 -21.16
N SER A 169 3.99 -37.15 -21.26
CA SER A 169 4.83 -36.99 -22.46
C SER A 169 5.62 -38.26 -22.78
N LYS A 170 6.18 -38.93 -21.76
CA LYS A 170 6.83 -40.24 -21.95
C LYS A 170 5.85 -41.31 -22.42
N LEU A 171 4.68 -41.41 -21.78
CA LEU A 171 3.65 -42.37 -22.15
C LEU A 171 3.08 -42.16 -23.56
N SER A 172 3.05 -40.93 -24.05
CA SER A 172 2.58 -40.59 -25.40
C SER A 172 3.65 -40.79 -26.49
N SER A 173 4.92 -40.93 -26.11
CA SER A 173 6.04 -41.11 -27.03
C SER A 173 6.37 -42.60 -27.28
N ASP A 174 5.86 -43.49 -26.43
CA ASP A 174 5.93 -44.95 -26.53
C ASP A 174 4.64 -45.53 -27.14
#